data_AF-A0AAU9U435-F1
#
_entry.id   AF-A0AAU9U435-F1
#
_cell.length_a   1.000
_cell.length_b   1.000
_cell.length_c   1.000
_cell.angle_alpha   90.00
_cell.angle_beta   90.00
_cell.angle_gamma   90.00
#
_symmetry.space_group_name_H-M   'P 1'
#
loop_
_entity.id
_entity.type
_entity.pdbx_description
1 polymer ?
#
loop_
_entity_poly.entity_id
_entity_poly.type
_entity_poly.pdbx_seq_one_letter_code
_entity_poly.pdbx_strand_id
1 'polypeptide(L)'
;MSHFERVSKQKVSINVLQAMRMADKAWRNVTPLAVKNCFRTCGFSSEPQEIIEEEDNNVAEEWNKHMSGSNVSFEDFVTCDDEVVTAGTLTEEEILESVDISPEEFHNSIKSEVAVHSDIKPFVEALNKKLAEKKFSLDSSSKWWQILSENQKKNMAFVEAQSNDKSVPLNYYAVFKTVQANIPKDSIIVSEGANTMDIGRGLLLNNKPRHRLDAGTFGTMGVGPGFAVAAAMWCRDYAPEKRVICVEGDSAFGFSGMEIETMFRYKLPVIIIIVNNNGIYNGFDKETMKDIQSSGDVAQCTPPTALSTEVRYEKMMEMFGVTGHLCRTVEEIQSAVKAAIAVTDRPSIINILISPQASRKPQTFNWLTESKL
;
A
#
# COMPACT_ATOMS: atom_id res chain seq x y z
N MET A 1 -4.89 42.93 -53.14
CA MET A 1 -5.95 42.63 -52.15
C MET A 1 -6.14 41.12 -52.13
N SER A 2 -5.67 40.48 -51.06
CA SER A 2 -5.59 39.01 -50.93
C SER A 2 -6.95 38.39 -50.66
N HIS A 3 -7.30 37.37 -51.45
CA HIS A 3 -8.37 36.42 -51.18
C HIS A 3 -7.88 35.41 -50.13
N PHE A 4 -8.48 35.43 -48.94
CA PHE A 4 -8.42 34.33 -47.99
C PHE A 4 -9.67 33.47 -48.18
N GLU A 5 -9.58 32.41 -48.98
CA GLU A 5 -10.55 31.31 -48.93
C GLU A 5 -10.29 30.48 -47.66
N ARG A 6 -11.28 30.45 -46.76
CA ARG A 6 -11.31 29.50 -45.65
C ARG A 6 -11.52 28.10 -46.23
N VAL A 7 -10.45 27.30 -46.27
CA VAL A 7 -10.56 25.85 -46.46
C VAL A 7 -11.37 25.29 -45.28
N SER A 8 -12.58 24.79 -45.56
CA SER A 8 -13.37 24.09 -44.55
C SER A 8 -12.64 22.84 -44.11
N LYS A 9 -12.14 22.79 -42.87
CA LYS A 9 -11.65 21.55 -42.27
C LYS A 9 -12.84 20.61 -42.11
N GLN A 10 -13.00 19.70 -43.06
CA GLN A 10 -13.93 18.59 -42.96
C GLN A 10 -13.54 17.78 -41.71
N LYS A 11 -14.39 17.75 -40.69
CA LYS A 11 -14.19 16.91 -39.50
C LYS A 11 -14.25 15.46 -39.96
N VAL A 12 -13.11 14.80 -40.05
CA VAL A 12 -13.04 13.35 -40.26
C VAL A 12 -13.53 12.70 -38.98
N SER A 13 -14.75 12.15 -38.98
CA SER A 13 -15.21 11.29 -37.88
C SER A 13 -14.74 9.87 -38.15
N ILE A 14 -13.74 9.41 -37.39
CA ILE A 14 -13.36 7.99 -37.38
C ILE A 14 -14.24 7.27 -36.35
N ASN A 15 -14.76 6.10 -36.72
CA ASN A 15 -15.49 5.26 -35.76
C ASN A 15 -14.51 4.43 -34.91
N VAL A 16 -15.00 3.87 -33.80
CA VAL A 16 -14.19 3.13 -32.83
C VAL A 16 -13.39 2.00 -33.49
N LEU A 17 -13.99 1.26 -34.43
CA LEU A 17 -13.30 0.18 -35.14
C LEU A 17 -12.14 0.69 -36.02
N GLN A 18 -12.31 1.85 -36.64
CA GLN A 18 -11.24 2.49 -37.42
C GLN A 18 -10.12 3.00 -36.51
N ALA A 19 -10.45 3.59 -35.36
CA ALA A 19 -9.46 3.99 -34.36
C ALA A 19 -8.68 2.79 -33.81
N MET A 20 -9.36 1.68 -33.50
CA MET A 20 -8.73 0.45 -33.03
C MET A 20 -7.79 -0.16 -34.08
N ARG A 21 -8.20 -0.19 -35.36
CA ARG A 21 -7.33 -0.69 -36.45
C ARG A 21 -6.14 0.22 -36.71
N MET A 22 -6.31 1.53 -36.54
CA MET A 22 -5.21 2.49 -36.63
C MET A 22 -4.22 2.33 -35.47
N ALA A 23 -4.71 2.11 -34.25
CA ALA A 23 -3.89 1.84 -33.07
C ALA A 23 -3.15 0.50 -33.17
N ASP A 24 -3.83 -0.59 -33.53
CA ASP A 24 -3.21 -1.92 -33.74
C ASP A 24 -2.15 -1.87 -34.85
N LYS A 25 -2.45 -1.20 -35.97
CA LYS A 25 -1.47 -1.03 -37.05
C LYS A 25 -0.30 -0.14 -36.66
N ALA A 26 -0.52 0.91 -35.86
CA ALA A 26 0.56 1.73 -35.33
C ALA A 26 1.44 0.92 -34.37
N TRP A 27 0.83 0.18 -33.45
CA TRP A 27 1.52 -0.63 -32.45
C TRP A 27 2.33 -1.76 -33.04
N ARG A 28 1.81 -2.45 -34.07
CA ARG A 28 2.54 -3.51 -34.80
C ARG A 28 3.76 -2.99 -35.57
N ASN A 29 3.83 -1.68 -35.82
CA ASN A 29 4.96 -1.03 -36.47
C ASN A 29 5.86 -0.31 -35.46
N VAL A 30 5.56 -0.38 -34.14
CA VAL A 30 6.47 0.11 -33.10
C VAL A 30 7.55 -0.92 -32.91
N THR A 31 8.77 -0.54 -33.26
CA THR A 31 9.94 -1.38 -33.15
C THR A 31 10.80 -0.98 -31.96
N PRO A 32 11.70 -1.84 -31.47
CA PRO A 32 12.62 -1.49 -30.38
C PRO A 32 13.44 -0.23 -30.68
N LEU A 33 13.79 0.06 -31.94
CA LEU A 33 14.48 1.30 -32.31
C LEU A 33 13.58 2.52 -32.20
N ALA A 34 12.28 2.40 -32.53
CA ALA A 34 11.30 3.47 -32.32
C ALA A 34 11.16 3.82 -30.84
N VAL A 35 11.09 2.81 -29.96
CA VAL A 35 11.07 3.00 -28.49
C VAL A 35 12.36 3.67 -28.02
N LYS A 36 13.52 3.19 -28.47
CA LYS A 36 14.83 3.76 -28.14
C LYS A 36 14.95 5.23 -28.56
N ASN A 37 14.42 5.60 -29.74
CA ASN A 37 14.39 6.97 -30.21
C ASN A 37 13.44 7.85 -29.38
N CYS A 38 12.32 7.31 -28.88
CA CYS A 38 11.44 8.04 -27.94
C CYS A 38 12.16 8.35 -26.62
N PHE A 39 12.84 7.38 -26.00
CA PHE A 39 13.60 7.62 -24.77
C PHE A 39 14.75 8.62 -24.97
N ARG A 40 15.43 8.57 -26.13
CA ARG A 40 16.44 9.57 -26.51
C ARG A 40 15.84 10.97 -26.68
N THR A 41 14.67 11.09 -27.32
CA THR A 41 13.98 12.38 -27.49
C THR A 41 13.55 12.97 -26.15
N CYS A 42 13.26 12.12 -25.16
CA CYS A 42 12.95 12.52 -23.79
C CYS A 42 14.21 12.82 -22.93
N GLY A 43 15.41 12.86 -23.52
CA GLY A 43 16.63 13.32 -22.85
C GLY A 43 17.35 12.25 -22.02
N PHE A 44 16.97 10.97 -22.13
CA PHE A 44 17.61 9.86 -21.40
C PHE A 44 18.91 9.37 -22.05
N SER A 45 19.69 10.26 -22.70
CA SER A 45 20.99 9.96 -23.29
C SER A 45 21.97 11.13 -23.10
N SER A 46 23.24 10.83 -22.85
CA SER A 46 24.27 11.80 -22.44
C SER A 46 25.00 12.50 -23.60
N GLU A 47 24.72 12.19 -24.87
CA GLU A 47 25.30 12.90 -26.04
C GLU A 47 24.28 13.11 -27.16
N PRO A 48 24.30 14.26 -27.88
CA PRO A 48 23.35 14.54 -28.95
C PRO A 48 23.84 14.02 -30.31
N GLN A 49 23.23 12.97 -30.87
CA GLN A 49 23.43 12.54 -32.27
C GLN A 49 22.17 11.91 -32.91
N GLU A 50 22.14 11.92 -34.26
CA GLU A 50 21.00 11.65 -35.17
C GLU A 50 20.39 10.24 -35.11
N ILE A 51 19.13 10.15 -35.56
CA ILE A 51 18.26 8.95 -35.60
C ILE A 51 18.84 7.90 -36.55
N ILE A 52 18.94 6.65 -36.08
CA ILE A 52 19.45 5.49 -36.85
C ILE A 52 18.27 4.69 -37.43
N GLU A 53 18.43 4.09 -38.62
CA GLU A 53 17.48 3.15 -39.27
C GLU A 53 17.83 1.67 -39.00
N GLU A 54 16.83 0.78 -39.10
CA GLU A 54 16.84 -0.56 -38.50
C GLU A 54 17.50 -1.70 -39.29
N GLU A 55 18.21 -2.57 -38.55
CA GLU A 55 18.42 -4.00 -38.88
C GLU A 55 18.19 -4.88 -37.63
N ASP A 56 17.68 -6.08 -37.89
CA ASP A 56 17.12 -7.06 -36.94
C ASP A 56 18.22 -7.71 -36.07
N ASN A 57 18.10 -7.66 -34.74
CA ASN A 57 19.12 -8.20 -33.83
C ASN A 57 18.55 -9.01 -32.65
N ASN A 58 19.27 -10.09 -32.35
CA ASN A 58 18.94 -11.15 -31.39
C ASN A 58 18.97 -10.62 -29.94
N VAL A 59 17.78 -10.31 -29.43
CA VAL A 59 17.50 -9.56 -28.18
C VAL A 59 18.11 -10.21 -26.92
N ALA A 60 18.28 -11.53 -26.90
CA ALA A 60 18.75 -12.26 -25.71
C ALA A 60 20.23 -11.99 -25.36
N GLU A 61 21.10 -11.83 -26.37
CA GLU A 61 22.53 -11.57 -26.12
C GLU A 61 22.79 -10.13 -25.67
N GLU A 62 22.04 -9.16 -26.21
CA GLU A 62 22.15 -7.76 -25.77
C GLU A 62 21.67 -7.56 -24.34
N TRP A 63 20.58 -8.22 -23.93
CA TRP A 63 20.05 -8.13 -22.58
C TRP A 63 21.06 -8.60 -21.53
N ASN A 64 21.65 -9.78 -21.75
CA ASN A 64 22.65 -10.36 -20.85
C ASN A 64 23.93 -9.53 -20.78
N LYS A 65 24.28 -8.81 -21.86
CA LYS A 65 25.42 -7.89 -21.87
C LYS A 65 25.13 -6.61 -21.07
N HIS A 66 23.90 -6.09 -21.11
CA HIS A 66 23.48 -4.90 -20.35
C HIS A 66 23.27 -5.17 -18.86
N MET A 67 22.93 -6.41 -18.48
CA MET A 67 22.72 -6.84 -17.09
C MET A 67 24.01 -7.34 -16.40
N SER A 68 25.18 -7.19 -17.03
CA SER A 68 26.49 -7.61 -16.50
C SER A 68 26.93 -6.73 -15.30
N GLY A 69 26.26 -6.92 -14.17
CA GLY A 69 26.44 -6.17 -12.93
C GLY A 69 25.33 -6.44 -11.91
N SER A 70 24.16 -6.91 -12.38
CA SER A 70 23.08 -7.43 -11.56
C SER A 70 23.11 -8.96 -11.56
N ASN A 71 22.94 -9.57 -10.38
CA ASN A 71 22.90 -11.03 -10.19
C ASN A 71 21.59 -11.69 -10.72
N VAL A 72 20.97 -11.10 -11.74
CA VAL A 72 19.66 -11.49 -12.27
C VAL A 72 19.84 -11.87 -13.74
N SER A 73 19.57 -13.14 -14.05
CA SER A 73 19.59 -13.72 -15.38
C SER A 73 18.24 -13.59 -16.09
N PHE A 74 18.23 -13.79 -17.41
CA PHE A 74 16.99 -13.91 -18.17
C PHE A 74 16.13 -15.09 -17.66
N GLU A 75 16.75 -16.20 -17.31
CA GLU A 75 16.09 -17.34 -16.66
C GLU A 75 15.45 -16.98 -15.32
N ASP A 76 16.00 -16.05 -14.52
CA ASP A 76 15.37 -15.58 -13.28
C ASP A 76 14.08 -14.77 -13.55
N PHE A 77 13.99 -14.11 -14.71
CA PHE A 77 12.78 -13.41 -15.16
C PHE A 77 11.72 -14.38 -15.64
N VAL A 78 12.10 -15.43 -16.37
CA VAL A 78 11.17 -16.47 -16.85
C VAL A 78 10.71 -17.37 -15.71
N THR A 79 11.57 -17.68 -14.73
CA THR A 79 11.21 -18.47 -13.54
C THR A 79 10.44 -17.66 -12.49
N CYS A 80 10.42 -16.32 -12.57
CA CYS A 80 9.49 -15.50 -11.79
C CYS A 80 8.02 -15.88 -12.03
N ASP A 81 7.69 -16.27 -13.27
CA ASP A 81 6.37 -16.81 -13.64
C ASP A 81 6.13 -18.24 -13.13
N ASP A 82 7.19 -18.97 -12.72
CA ASP A 82 7.04 -20.29 -12.10
C ASP A 82 6.92 -20.21 -10.56
N GLU A 83 7.50 -19.19 -9.92
CA GLU A 83 7.30 -18.92 -8.48
C GLU A 83 5.93 -18.28 -8.17
N VAL A 84 5.40 -17.51 -9.11
CA VAL A 84 3.97 -17.21 -9.17
C VAL A 84 3.32 -18.32 -9.97
N VAL A 85 2.97 -19.44 -9.34
CA VAL A 85 2.19 -20.49 -10.02
C VAL A 85 0.83 -19.92 -10.44
N THR A 86 0.79 -19.22 -11.57
CA THR A 86 -0.37 -19.10 -12.43
C THR A 86 -0.40 -20.38 -13.24
N ALA A 87 -0.89 -21.45 -12.61
CA ALA A 87 -1.55 -22.46 -13.40
C ALA A 87 -2.58 -21.70 -14.23
N GLY A 88 -2.43 -21.68 -15.57
CA GLY A 88 -3.26 -20.89 -16.48
C GLY A 88 -4.74 -20.99 -16.14
N THR A 89 -5.20 -20.02 -15.37
CA THR A 89 -6.55 -19.84 -14.84
C THR A 89 -6.55 -18.50 -14.14
N LEU A 90 -7.51 -17.66 -14.52
CA LEU A 90 -7.69 -16.28 -14.08
C LEU A 90 -7.35 -16.09 -12.59
N THR A 91 -6.53 -15.10 -12.26
CA THR A 91 -6.29 -14.69 -10.87
C THR A 91 -7.58 -14.16 -10.22
N GLU A 92 -7.65 -14.13 -8.89
CA GLU A 92 -8.80 -13.51 -8.20
C GLU A 92 -9.01 -12.05 -8.65
N GLU A 93 -7.92 -11.34 -8.93
CA GLU A 93 -7.90 -9.98 -9.45
C GLU A 93 -8.44 -9.90 -10.88
N GLU A 94 -8.06 -10.84 -11.77
CA GLU A 94 -8.60 -10.93 -13.14
C GLU A 94 -10.09 -11.32 -13.18
N ILE A 95 -10.56 -12.13 -12.23
CA ILE A 95 -11.99 -12.48 -12.08
C ILE A 95 -12.77 -11.27 -11.57
N LEU A 96 -12.23 -10.51 -10.61
CA LEU A 96 -12.87 -9.33 -10.03
C LEU A 96 -12.88 -8.15 -11.02
N GLU A 97 -11.80 -7.89 -11.75
CA GLU A 97 -11.76 -6.88 -12.83
C GLU A 97 -12.70 -7.24 -14.01
N SER A 98 -13.02 -8.53 -14.15
CA SER A 98 -13.97 -9.01 -15.14
C SER A 98 -15.44 -8.83 -14.71
N VAL A 99 -15.73 -8.47 -13.46
CA VAL A 99 -17.10 -8.27 -12.95
C VAL A 99 -17.19 -6.93 -12.22
N ASP A 100 -17.69 -5.93 -12.91
CA ASP A 100 -17.82 -4.57 -12.35
C ASP A 100 -19.23 -4.03 -12.55
N ILE A 101 -19.64 -3.15 -11.65
CA ILE A 101 -20.89 -2.38 -11.74
C ILE A 101 -20.73 -1.19 -12.71
N SER A 102 -19.50 -0.74 -12.95
CA SER A 102 -19.13 0.39 -13.79
C SER A 102 -18.44 -0.13 -15.05
N PRO A 103 -19.07 -0.03 -16.23
CA PRO A 103 -18.50 -0.57 -17.46
C PRO A 103 -17.20 0.13 -17.91
N GLU A 104 -16.90 1.30 -17.35
CA GLU A 104 -15.69 2.07 -17.62
C GLU A 104 -14.43 1.45 -16.99
N GLU A 105 -14.57 0.62 -15.95
CA GLU A 105 -13.45 -0.05 -15.30
C GLU A 105 -12.96 -1.26 -16.11
N PHE A 106 -13.76 -1.76 -17.05
CA PHE A 106 -13.36 -2.88 -17.90
C PHE A 106 -12.17 -2.51 -18.78
N HIS A 107 -11.19 -3.42 -18.81
CA HIS A 107 -10.00 -3.29 -19.63
C HIS A 107 -9.09 -2.10 -19.29
N ASN A 108 -9.30 -1.46 -18.14
CA ASN A 108 -8.53 -0.29 -17.71
C ASN A 108 -7.09 -0.68 -17.31
N SER A 109 -6.94 -1.72 -16.50
CA SER A 109 -5.64 -2.25 -16.05
C SER A 109 -5.21 -3.48 -16.85
N ILE A 110 -6.05 -4.51 -16.89
CA ILE A 110 -5.80 -5.78 -17.60
C ILE A 110 -6.97 -6.03 -18.57
N LYS A 111 -6.65 -6.55 -19.75
CA LYS A 111 -7.69 -6.92 -20.73
C LYS A 111 -8.41 -8.20 -20.30
N SER A 112 -9.63 -8.06 -19.78
CA SER A 112 -10.53 -9.19 -19.51
C SER A 112 -10.88 -9.97 -20.78
N GLU A 113 -10.87 -11.31 -20.71
CA GLU A 113 -11.38 -12.17 -21.78
C GLU A 113 -12.92 -12.17 -21.82
N VAL A 114 -13.56 -12.12 -20.65
CA VAL A 114 -15.02 -12.07 -20.48
C VAL A 114 -15.35 -10.98 -19.47
N ALA A 115 -15.90 -9.86 -19.93
CA ALA A 115 -16.40 -8.80 -19.05
C ALA A 115 -17.89 -9.02 -18.73
N VAL A 116 -18.25 -8.90 -17.46
CA VAL A 116 -19.60 -9.10 -16.93
C VAL A 116 -20.04 -7.84 -16.20
N HIS A 117 -20.96 -7.09 -16.81
CA HIS A 117 -21.55 -5.91 -16.19
C HIS A 117 -22.61 -6.31 -15.17
N SER A 118 -22.23 -6.30 -13.88
CA SER A 118 -23.10 -6.71 -12.78
C SER A 118 -22.59 -6.18 -11.45
N ASP A 119 -23.50 -5.96 -10.51
CA ASP A 119 -23.12 -5.94 -9.09
C ASP A 119 -22.51 -7.30 -8.70
N ILE A 120 -21.47 -7.30 -7.88
CA ILE A 120 -20.73 -8.51 -7.49
C ILE A 120 -21.62 -9.51 -6.74
N LYS A 121 -22.62 -9.05 -5.97
CA LYS A 121 -23.48 -9.92 -5.16
C LYS A 121 -24.36 -10.85 -6.01
N PRO A 122 -25.23 -10.36 -6.92
CA PRO A 122 -26.03 -11.26 -7.76
C PRO A 122 -25.18 -12.14 -8.68
N PHE A 123 -24.01 -11.66 -9.11
CA PHE A 123 -23.07 -12.47 -9.88
C PHE A 123 -22.56 -13.67 -9.07
N VAL A 124 -22.05 -13.44 -7.86
CA VAL A 124 -21.54 -14.51 -6.98
C VAL A 124 -22.67 -15.49 -6.58
N GLU A 125 -23.89 -15.01 -6.35
CA GLU A 125 -25.05 -15.87 -6.09
C GLU A 125 -25.35 -16.80 -7.28
N ALA A 126 -25.34 -16.27 -8.51
CA ALA A 126 -25.54 -17.07 -9.72
C ALA A 126 -24.38 -18.05 -9.97
N LEU A 127 -23.13 -17.62 -9.76
CA LEU A 127 -21.94 -18.45 -9.90
C LEU A 127 -21.98 -19.62 -8.92
N ASN A 128 -22.28 -19.38 -7.64
CA ASN A 128 -22.40 -20.41 -6.62
C ASN A 128 -23.45 -21.47 -6.99
N LYS A 129 -24.62 -21.03 -7.49
CA LYS A 129 -25.65 -21.95 -7.99
C LYS A 129 -25.12 -22.83 -9.12
N LYS A 130 -24.40 -22.24 -10.08
CA LYS A 130 -23.82 -22.98 -11.22
C LYS A 130 -22.72 -23.95 -10.80
N LEU A 131 -21.86 -23.56 -9.86
CA LEU A 131 -20.84 -24.45 -9.29
C LEU A 131 -21.48 -25.63 -8.56
N ALA A 132 -22.54 -25.39 -7.78
CA ALA A 132 -23.29 -26.44 -7.11
C ALA A 132 -23.98 -27.41 -8.09
N GLU A 133 -24.60 -26.90 -9.16
CA GLU A 133 -25.19 -27.72 -10.24
C GLU A 133 -24.13 -28.62 -10.91
N LYS A 134 -22.91 -28.10 -11.10
CA LYS A 134 -21.77 -28.85 -11.64
C LYS A 134 -21.12 -29.80 -10.62
N LYS A 135 -21.58 -29.80 -9.36
CA LYS A 135 -20.94 -30.50 -8.24
C LYS A 135 -19.45 -30.18 -8.14
N PHE A 136 -19.10 -28.93 -8.42
CA PHE A 136 -17.72 -28.47 -8.31
C PHE A 136 -17.26 -28.59 -6.86
N SER A 137 -16.09 -29.18 -6.67
CA SER A 137 -15.43 -29.28 -5.37
C SER A 137 -13.96 -28.98 -5.55
N LEU A 138 -13.38 -28.27 -4.58
CA LEU A 138 -11.95 -28.05 -4.55
C LEU A 138 -11.25 -29.31 -4.04
N ASP A 139 -10.29 -29.83 -4.80
CA ASP A 139 -9.42 -30.91 -4.36
C ASP A 139 -8.25 -30.34 -3.54
N SER A 140 -8.31 -30.52 -2.23
CA SER A 140 -7.24 -30.13 -1.31
C SER A 140 -5.96 -30.95 -1.47
N SER A 141 -5.98 -32.02 -2.26
CA SER A 141 -4.79 -32.80 -2.63
C SER A 141 -4.17 -32.34 -3.96
N SER A 142 -4.82 -31.42 -4.67
CA SER A 142 -4.30 -30.88 -5.93
C SER A 142 -2.94 -30.22 -5.74
N LYS A 143 -2.09 -30.32 -6.77
CA LYS A 143 -0.75 -29.70 -6.77
C LYS A 143 -0.82 -28.20 -6.46
N TRP A 144 -1.79 -27.50 -7.07
CA TRP A 144 -2.01 -26.08 -6.81
C TRP A 144 -2.32 -25.78 -5.34
N TRP A 145 -3.24 -26.54 -4.72
CA TRP A 145 -3.57 -26.33 -3.31
C TRP A 145 -2.40 -26.63 -2.36
N GLN A 146 -1.60 -27.65 -2.68
CA GLN A 146 -0.38 -27.96 -1.93
C GLN A 146 0.61 -26.79 -1.99
N ILE A 147 0.86 -26.25 -3.17
CA ILE A 147 1.72 -25.06 -3.37
C ILE A 147 1.21 -23.87 -2.56
N LEU A 148 -0.10 -23.58 -2.65
CA LEU A 148 -0.71 -22.48 -1.89
C LEU A 148 -0.52 -22.68 -0.37
N SER A 149 -0.76 -23.90 0.13
CA SER A 149 -0.59 -24.22 1.55
C SER A 149 0.86 -24.12 2.00
N GLU A 150 1.82 -24.54 1.18
CA GLU A 150 3.25 -24.37 1.47
C GLU A 150 3.66 -22.90 1.51
N ASN A 151 3.19 -22.09 0.56
CA ASN A 151 3.44 -20.65 0.53
C ASN A 151 2.82 -19.94 1.74
N GLN A 152 1.60 -20.31 2.12
CA GLN A 152 0.96 -19.83 3.34
C GLN A 152 1.81 -20.17 4.57
N LYS A 153 2.27 -21.42 4.72
CA LYS A 153 3.12 -21.84 5.84
C LYS A 153 4.44 -21.06 5.90
N LYS A 154 5.12 -20.88 4.77
CA LYS A 154 6.35 -20.07 4.69
C LYS A 154 6.12 -18.63 5.14
N ASN A 155 5.03 -18.01 4.67
CA ASN A 155 4.69 -16.64 5.04
C ASN A 155 4.31 -16.52 6.51
N MET A 156 3.51 -17.45 7.04
CA MET A 156 3.15 -17.48 8.46
C MET A 156 4.39 -17.65 9.34
N ALA A 157 5.32 -18.55 8.99
CA ALA A 157 6.53 -18.76 9.76
C ALA A 157 7.40 -17.49 9.86
N PHE A 158 7.53 -16.73 8.76
CA PHE A 158 8.23 -15.45 8.77
C PHE A 158 7.53 -14.43 9.70
N VAL A 159 6.22 -14.26 9.53
CA VAL A 159 5.43 -13.32 10.33
C VAL A 159 5.48 -13.70 11.81
N GLU A 160 5.36 -14.98 12.15
CA GLU A 160 5.45 -15.47 13.52
C GLU A 160 6.83 -15.21 14.13
N ALA A 161 7.92 -15.47 13.40
CA ALA A 161 9.27 -15.20 13.87
C ALA A 161 9.45 -13.71 14.20
N GLN A 162 9.08 -12.81 13.28
CA GLN A 162 9.15 -11.36 13.50
C GLN A 162 8.26 -10.90 14.65
N SER A 163 7.05 -11.44 14.73
CA SER A 163 6.09 -11.05 15.78
C SER A 163 6.47 -11.57 17.17
N ASN A 164 7.32 -12.60 17.25
CA ASN A 164 7.83 -13.15 18.51
C ASN A 164 9.15 -12.53 18.94
N ASP A 165 9.83 -11.79 18.06
CA ASP A 165 11.00 -11.00 18.42
C ASP A 165 10.59 -9.77 19.22
N LYS A 166 10.78 -9.86 20.54
CA LYS A 166 10.47 -8.80 21.51
C LYS A 166 11.71 -7.99 21.91
N SER A 167 12.78 -8.04 21.11
CA SER A 167 13.98 -7.23 21.35
C SER A 167 13.62 -5.73 21.37
N VAL A 168 14.31 -4.97 22.20
CA VAL A 168 14.14 -3.51 22.30
C VAL A 168 15.35 -2.85 21.63
N PRO A 169 15.13 -1.88 20.73
CA PRO A 169 13.84 -1.33 20.30
C PRO A 169 13.01 -2.31 19.44
N LEU A 170 11.69 -2.29 19.62
CA LEU A 170 10.76 -3.25 18.99
C LEU A 170 10.74 -3.12 17.46
N ASN A 171 10.26 -4.17 16.78
CA ASN A 171 9.85 -4.13 15.37
C ASN A 171 8.33 -3.96 15.22
N TYR A 172 7.86 -3.65 14.01
CA TYR A 172 6.43 -3.47 13.69
C TYR A 172 5.56 -4.70 14.00
N TYR A 173 6.06 -5.90 13.73
CA TYR A 173 5.32 -7.16 13.88
C TYR A 173 5.00 -7.45 15.34
N ALA A 174 5.98 -7.28 16.22
CA ALA A 174 5.81 -7.43 17.66
C ALA A 174 4.80 -6.42 18.22
N VAL A 175 4.85 -5.16 17.73
CA VAL A 175 3.87 -4.12 18.08
C VAL A 175 2.47 -4.53 17.64
N PHE A 176 2.25 -4.84 16.36
CA PHE A 176 0.91 -5.12 15.85
C PHE A 176 0.32 -6.42 16.39
N LYS A 177 1.13 -7.48 16.57
CA LYS A 177 0.66 -8.70 17.26
C LYS A 177 0.17 -8.38 18.67
N THR A 178 0.91 -7.53 19.38
CA THR A 178 0.54 -7.11 20.74
C THR A 178 -0.72 -6.26 20.73
N VAL A 179 -0.84 -5.29 19.83
CA VAL A 179 -2.05 -4.46 19.68
C VAL A 179 -3.26 -5.32 19.33
N GLN A 180 -3.18 -6.14 18.27
CA GLN A 180 -4.28 -7.00 17.79
C GLN A 180 -4.80 -7.94 18.88
N ALA A 181 -3.92 -8.47 19.73
CA ALA A 181 -4.30 -9.36 20.82
C ALA A 181 -5.06 -8.66 21.96
N ASN A 182 -4.97 -7.33 22.07
CA ASN A 182 -5.50 -6.56 23.19
C ASN A 182 -6.65 -5.61 22.82
N ILE A 183 -6.85 -5.30 21.54
CA ILE A 183 -8.00 -4.50 21.09
C ILE A 183 -9.28 -5.35 21.00
N PRO A 184 -10.48 -4.74 21.12
CA PRO A 184 -11.75 -5.46 20.95
C PRO A 184 -11.88 -6.08 19.55
N LYS A 185 -12.46 -7.29 19.47
CA LYS A 185 -12.64 -8.03 18.19
C LYS A 185 -13.51 -7.31 17.15
N ASP A 186 -14.45 -6.48 17.61
CA ASP A 186 -15.35 -5.68 16.76
C ASP A 186 -14.99 -4.19 16.87
N SER A 187 -13.81 -3.85 16.36
CA SER A 187 -13.30 -2.47 16.30
C SER A 187 -13.25 -1.98 14.86
N ILE A 188 -13.43 -0.66 14.69
CA ILE A 188 -13.01 0.03 13.46
C ILE A 188 -11.54 0.35 13.60
N ILE A 189 -10.73 -0.06 12.63
CA ILE A 189 -9.31 0.20 12.57
C ILE A 189 -9.10 1.26 11.49
N VAL A 190 -8.58 2.42 11.89
CA VAL A 190 -8.04 3.41 10.99
C VAL A 190 -6.54 3.18 10.95
N SER A 191 -5.93 3.03 9.77
CA SER A 191 -4.49 2.77 9.66
C SER A 191 -3.84 3.63 8.60
N GLU A 192 -2.73 4.27 8.97
CA GLU A 192 -2.00 5.16 8.07
C GLU A 192 -0.49 5.19 8.38
N GLY A 193 0.27 5.85 7.50
CA GLY A 193 1.73 5.90 7.50
C GLY A 193 2.33 4.72 6.75
N ALA A 194 3.43 4.94 6.02
CA ALA A 194 3.96 3.97 5.06
C ALA A 194 4.12 2.54 5.61
N ASN A 195 5.18 2.28 6.39
CA ASN A 195 5.42 0.94 6.93
C ASN A 195 4.33 0.52 7.95
N THR A 196 3.77 1.47 8.69
CA THR A 196 2.71 1.21 9.66
C THR A 196 1.47 0.60 9.01
N MET A 197 0.97 1.20 7.93
CA MET A 197 -0.18 0.74 7.16
C MET A 197 0.14 -0.55 6.41
N ASP A 198 1.27 -0.58 5.68
CA ASP A 198 1.64 -1.73 4.85
C ASP A 198 1.78 -3.02 5.67
N ILE A 199 2.53 -2.95 6.77
CA ILE A 199 2.74 -4.10 7.65
C ILE A 199 1.47 -4.33 8.50
N GLY A 200 0.81 -3.25 8.93
CA GLY A 200 -0.41 -3.30 9.74
C GLY A 200 -1.55 -4.04 9.06
N ARG A 201 -1.74 -3.91 7.74
CA ARG A 201 -2.79 -4.59 6.98
C ARG A 201 -2.79 -6.11 7.13
N GLY A 202 -1.61 -6.72 7.32
CA GLY A 202 -1.44 -8.17 7.50
C GLY A 202 -1.60 -8.68 8.93
N LEU A 203 -1.60 -7.79 9.93
CA LEU A 203 -1.54 -8.16 11.36
C LEU A 203 -2.69 -7.59 12.19
N LEU A 204 -3.14 -6.39 11.85
CA LEU A 204 -4.34 -5.78 12.39
C LEU A 204 -5.50 -6.31 11.55
N LEU A 205 -6.36 -7.16 12.12
CA LEU A 205 -7.37 -7.91 11.36
C LEU A 205 -8.78 -7.42 11.67
N ASN A 206 -9.61 -7.35 10.63
CA ASN A 206 -11.03 -7.03 10.74
C ASN A 206 -11.88 -8.26 10.39
N ASN A 207 -12.89 -8.55 11.22
CA ASN A 207 -13.80 -9.68 11.01
C ASN A 207 -15.03 -9.32 10.15
N LYS A 208 -15.22 -8.04 9.83
CA LYS A 208 -16.41 -7.51 9.18
C LYS A 208 -16.03 -6.48 8.10
N PRO A 209 -16.79 -6.38 6.99
CA PRO A 209 -16.56 -5.36 5.96
C PRO A 209 -16.73 -3.95 6.53
N ARG A 210 -16.10 -2.94 5.92
CA ARG A 210 -16.15 -1.52 6.35
C ARG A 210 -15.64 -1.26 7.78
N HIS A 211 -14.80 -2.14 8.32
CA HIS A 211 -14.14 -1.95 9.63
C HIS A 211 -12.67 -1.50 9.49
N ARG A 212 -12.23 -1.26 8.25
CA ARG A 212 -10.93 -0.68 7.95
C ARG A 212 -11.12 0.61 7.18
N LEU A 213 -10.46 1.66 7.63
CA LEU A 213 -10.27 2.91 6.91
C LEU A 213 -8.77 3.13 6.79
N ASP A 214 -8.27 3.38 5.59
CA ASP A 214 -6.84 3.68 5.37
C ASP A 214 -6.69 4.71 4.26
N ALA A 215 -5.46 5.13 3.97
CA ALA A 215 -5.17 6.17 2.97
C ALA A 215 -5.55 5.79 1.53
N GLY A 216 -6.02 4.56 1.30
CA GLY A 216 -6.59 4.09 0.05
C GLY A 216 -5.63 4.25 -1.14
N THR A 217 -6.21 4.56 -2.30
CA THR A 217 -5.51 4.56 -3.59
C THR A 217 -4.52 5.71 -3.76
N PHE A 218 -4.75 6.85 -3.12
CA PHE A 218 -3.87 8.02 -3.25
C PHE A 218 -2.72 8.04 -2.24
N GLY A 219 -2.75 7.17 -1.22
CA GLY A 219 -1.71 7.12 -0.19
C GLY A 219 -1.50 8.47 0.53
N THR A 220 -2.54 9.30 0.62
CA THR A 220 -2.45 10.65 1.18
C THR A 220 -2.16 10.59 2.67
N MET A 221 -1.04 11.18 3.09
CA MET A 221 -0.66 11.22 4.50
C MET A 221 -1.45 12.28 5.28
N GLY A 222 -1.86 11.97 6.51
CA GLY A 222 -2.58 12.86 7.42
C GLY A 222 -4.12 12.74 7.40
N VAL A 223 -4.69 11.74 6.73
CA VAL A 223 -6.15 11.50 6.68
C VAL A 223 -6.68 10.69 7.87
N GLY A 224 -5.81 9.93 8.54
CA GLY A 224 -6.12 8.97 9.59
C GLY A 224 -6.87 9.59 10.78
N PRO A 225 -6.33 10.62 11.45
CA PRO A 225 -7.03 11.28 12.55
C PRO A 225 -8.43 11.80 12.16
N GLY A 226 -8.60 12.33 10.94
CA GLY A 226 -9.89 12.78 10.42
C GLY A 226 -10.88 11.63 10.20
N PHE A 227 -10.43 10.52 9.62
CA PHE A 227 -11.23 9.30 9.51
C PHE A 227 -11.62 8.73 10.87
N ALA A 228 -10.73 8.80 11.86
CA ALA A 228 -11.01 8.35 13.21
C ALA A 228 -12.09 9.21 13.90
N VAL A 229 -12.09 10.53 13.70
CA VAL A 229 -13.18 11.41 14.15
C VAL A 229 -14.51 10.99 13.53
N ALA A 230 -14.55 10.82 12.20
CA ALA A 230 -15.78 10.42 11.50
C ALA A 230 -16.30 9.05 11.97
N ALA A 231 -15.41 8.07 12.09
CA ALA A 231 -15.74 6.73 12.58
C ALA A 231 -16.26 6.78 14.03
N ALA A 232 -15.65 7.60 14.90
CA ALA A 232 -16.06 7.69 16.30
C ALA A 232 -17.43 8.40 16.45
N MET A 233 -17.71 9.41 15.63
CA MET A 233 -19.05 10.02 15.57
C MET A 233 -20.10 9.00 15.14
N TRP A 234 -19.80 8.19 14.11
CA TRP A 234 -20.71 7.12 13.69
C TRP A 234 -20.91 6.07 14.79
N CYS A 235 -19.84 5.62 15.45
CA CYS A 235 -19.95 4.68 16.56
C CYS A 235 -20.81 5.25 17.69
N ARG A 236 -20.62 6.51 18.08
CA ARG A 236 -21.45 7.17 19.11
C ARG A 236 -22.95 7.08 18.79
N ASP A 237 -23.33 7.31 17.54
CA ASP A 237 -24.73 7.43 17.15
C ASP A 237 -25.38 6.06 16.80
N TYR A 238 -24.60 5.08 16.33
CA TYR A 238 -25.14 3.83 15.78
C TYR A 238 -24.55 2.54 16.38
N ALA A 239 -23.38 2.60 17.02
CA ALA A 239 -22.68 1.44 17.56
C ALA A 239 -21.80 1.80 18.77
N PRO A 240 -22.38 2.30 19.88
CA PRO A 240 -21.64 2.94 20.98
C PRO A 240 -20.66 2.00 21.71
N GLU A 241 -20.88 0.68 21.61
CA GLU A 241 -19.98 -0.35 22.16
C GLU A 241 -18.72 -0.57 21.30
N LYS A 242 -18.70 -0.09 20.05
CA LYS A 242 -17.55 -0.26 19.16
C LYS A 242 -16.47 0.78 19.46
N ARG A 243 -15.22 0.31 19.38
CA ARG A 243 -14.05 1.17 19.54
C ARG A 243 -13.45 1.51 18.18
N VAL A 244 -12.91 2.72 18.09
CA VAL A 244 -12.09 3.17 16.97
C VAL A 244 -10.64 3.13 17.42
N ILE A 245 -9.83 2.36 16.71
CA ILE A 245 -8.38 2.21 16.92
C ILE A 245 -7.69 2.90 15.74
N CYS A 246 -7.04 4.03 16.00
CA CYS A 246 -6.34 4.85 15.01
C CYS A 246 -4.85 4.52 15.09
N VAL A 247 -4.33 3.74 14.15
CA VAL A 247 -2.95 3.26 14.14
C VAL A 247 -2.15 4.01 13.08
N GLU A 248 -1.29 4.90 13.53
CA GLU A 248 -0.61 5.90 12.72
C GLU A 248 0.91 5.68 12.76
N GLY A 249 1.60 5.90 11.64
CA GLY A 249 3.02 6.26 11.70
C GLY A 249 3.20 7.63 12.35
N ASP A 250 4.35 7.90 12.95
CA ASP A 250 4.68 9.21 13.54
C ASP A 250 4.55 10.37 12.55
N SER A 251 5.02 10.20 11.32
CA SER A 251 4.89 11.18 10.23
C SER A 251 3.43 11.41 9.84
N ALA A 252 2.65 10.34 9.65
CA ALA A 252 1.22 10.41 9.35
C ALA A 252 0.45 11.16 10.44
N PHE A 253 0.69 10.79 11.70
CA PHE A 253 0.11 11.49 12.85
C PHE A 253 0.53 12.96 12.89
N GLY A 254 1.79 13.28 12.55
CA GLY A 254 2.32 14.64 12.57
C GLY A 254 1.55 15.65 11.70
N PHE A 255 0.94 15.21 10.60
CA PHE A 255 0.17 16.10 9.70
C PHE A 255 -1.14 16.60 10.31
N SER A 256 -1.86 15.72 11.01
CA SER A 256 -3.23 16.00 11.48
C SER A 256 -3.44 15.66 12.95
N GLY A 257 -2.37 15.55 13.73
CA GLY A 257 -2.40 15.17 15.14
C GLY A 257 -3.17 16.16 16.02
N MET A 258 -3.38 17.40 15.56
CA MET A 258 -4.21 18.38 16.26
C MET A 258 -5.71 18.03 16.30
N GLU A 259 -6.18 17.06 15.51
CA GLU A 259 -7.55 16.54 15.60
C GLU A 259 -7.87 15.91 16.96
N ILE A 260 -6.87 15.65 17.80
CA ILE A 260 -7.13 15.28 19.19
C ILE A 260 -7.96 16.32 19.94
N GLU A 261 -7.83 17.62 19.62
CA GLU A 261 -8.68 18.67 20.21
C GLU A 261 -10.14 18.43 19.86
N THR A 262 -10.44 18.14 18.59
CA THR A 262 -11.77 17.77 18.11
C THR A 262 -12.30 16.56 18.88
N MET A 263 -11.48 15.50 19.01
CA MET A 263 -11.86 14.28 19.74
C MET A 263 -12.18 14.58 21.21
N PHE A 264 -11.41 15.42 21.88
CA PHE A 264 -11.68 15.85 23.26
C PHE A 264 -12.98 16.66 23.37
N ARG A 265 -13.13 17.69 22.54
CA ARG A 265 -14.28 18.59 22.55
C ARG A 265 -15.60 17.85 22.31
N TYR A 266 -15.58 16.81 21.48
CA TYR A 266 -16.73 15.96 21.20
C TYR A 266 -16.81 14.68 22.04
N LYS A 267 -15.90 14.50 23.02
CA LYS A 267 -15.84 13.33 23.92
C LYS A 267 -15.78 12.00 23.17
N LEU A 268 -15.00 11.96 22.08
CA LEU A 268 -14.86 10.80 21.21
C LEU A 268 -13.75 9.89 21.75
N PRO A 269 -14.05 8.63 22.14
CA PRO A 269 -13.08 7.76 22.79
C PRO A 269 -12.21 6.98 21.80
N VAL A 270 -11.54 7.70 20.91
CA VAL A 270 -10.57 7.13 19.95
C VAL A 270 -9.31 6.70 20.68
N ILE A 271 -8.83 5.49 20.41
CA ILE A 271 -7.52 5.03 20.88
C ILE A 271 -6.52 5.25 19.75
N ILE A 272 -5.63 6.24 19.91
CA ILE A 272 -4.59 6.59 18.95
C ILE A 272 -3.31 5.84 19.34
N ILE A 273 -2.79 5.04 18.42
CA ILE A 273 -1.57 4.28 18.56
C ILE A 273 -0.59 4.82 17.52
N ILE A 274 0.50 5.42 17.98
CA ILE A 274 1.53 5.98 17.12
C ILE A 274 2.70 5.01 17.12
N VAL A 275 3.04 4.47 15.95
CA VAL A 275 4.23 3.66 15.75
C VAL A 275 5.35 4.57 15.27
N ASN A 276 6.31 4.84 16.15
CA ASN A 276 7.26 5.92 16.02
C ASN A 276 8.68 5.36 15.80
N ASN A 277 9.13 5.46 14.54
CA ASN A 277 10.47 5.07 14.08
C ASN A 277 11.34 6.30 13.75
N ASN A 278 10.92 7.51 14.12
CA ASN A 278 11.60 8.77 13.81
C ASN A 278 11.66 9.11 12.30
N GLY A 279 10.71 8.68 11.47
CA GLY A 279 10.79 8.99 10.04
C GLY A 279 9.76 8.36 9.11
N ILE A 280 9.76 8.83 7.87
CA ILE A 280 8.99 8.24 6.76
C ILE A 280 9.79 7.05 6.22
N TYR A 281 9.19 5.85 6.23
CA TYR A 281 9.82 4.55 5.98
C TYR A 281 10.87 4.18 7.04
N ASN A 282 11.97 4.90 7.12
CA ASN A 282 13.04 4.71 8.09
C ASN A 282 13.42 6.05 8.73
N GLY A 283 13.81 6.00 9.99
CA GLY A 283 14.35 7.16 10.70
C GLY A 283 15.81 6.98 11.07
N PHE A 284 16.29 7.87 11.93
CA PHE A 284 17.65 7.84 12.46
C PHE A 284 17.63 7.65 13.97
N ASP A 285 18.68 7.05 14.51
CA ASP A 285 18.97 7.13 15.95
C ASP A 285 19.49 8.52 16.32
N LYS A 286 19.61 8.78 17.63
CA LYS A 286 19.95 10.11 18.15
C LYS A 286 21.33 10.56 17.71
N GLU A 287 22.30 9.67 17.78
CA GLU A 287 23.69 9.93 17.44
C GLU A 287 23.81 10.26 15.95
N THR A 288 23.25 9.42 15.08
CA THR A 288 23.27 9.63 13.63
C THR A 288 22.56 10.90 13.23
N MET A 289 21.38 11.18 13.80
CA MET A 289 20.64 12.42 13.53
C MET A 289 21.45 13.66 13.94
N LYS A 290 22.13 13.60 15.09
CA LYS A 290 22.98 14.69 15.58
C LYS A 290 24.18 14.91 14.67
N ASP A 291 24.82 13.85 14.20
CA ASP A 291 25.96 13.94 13.29
C ASP A 291 25.53 14.58 11.95
N ILE A 292 24.40 14.14 11.39
CA ILE A 292 23.79 14.75 10.20
C ILE A 292 23.55 16.25 10.42
N GLN A 293 22.88 16.63 11.50
CA GLN A 293 22.56 18.03 11.80
C GLN A 293 23.80 18.89 12.08
N SER A 294 24.89 18.28 12.56
CA SER A 294 26.16 18.99 12.78
C SER A 294 26.97 19.24 11.50
N SER A 295 26.61 18.58 10.40
CA SER A 295 27.36 18.64 9.13
C SER A 295 27.12 19.93 8.32
N GLY A 296 26.12 20.74 8.68
CA GLY A 296 25.78 21.95 7.95
C GLY A 296 24.52 22.63 8.45
N ASP A 297 23.91 23.45 7.58
CA ASP A 297 22.61 24.04 7.84
C ASP A 297 21.54 22.94 7.98
N VAL A 298 20.80 22.95 9.09
CA VAL A 298 19.84 21.89 9.45
C VAL A 298 18.79 21.67 8.37
N ALA A 299 18.32 22.73 7.69
CA ALA A 299 17.30 22.62 6.65
C ALA A 299 17.86 22.01 5.35
N GLN A 300 19.18 21.97 5.19
CA GLN A 300 19.86 21.38 4.03
C GLN A 300 20.38 19.97 4.30
N CYS A 301 20.91 19.71 5.50
CA CYS A 301 21.51 18.42 5.81
C CYS A 301 20.52 17.39 6.36
N THR A 302 19.41 17.81 6.96
CA THR A 302 18.39 16.87 7.48
C THR A 302 17.59 16.27 6.33
N PRO A 303 17.56 14.94 6.16
CA PRO A 303 16.75 14.31 5.12
C PRO A 303 15.27 14.66 5.28
N PRO A 304 14.52 14.91 4.20
CA PRO A 304 13.11 15.28 4.28
C PRO A 304 12.22 14.16 4.85
N THR A 305 12.71 12.93 4.87
CA THR A 305 12.05 11.77 5.48
C THR A 305 12.41 11.58 6.95
N ALA A 306 13.41 12.30 7.48
CA ALA A 306 13.81 12.21 8.87
C ALA A 306 12.88 13.04 9.75
N LEU A 307 12.44 12.46 10.87
CA LEU A 307 11.77 13.19 11.93
C LEU A 307 12.65 13.30 13.16
N SER A 308 12.25 14.18 14.07
CA SER A 308 12.95 14.34 15.34
C SER A 308 12.95 13.01 16.12
N THR A 309 14.06 12.73 16.79
CA THR A 309 14.26 11.46 17.48
C THR A 309 13.57 11.47 18.85
N GLU A 310 12.93 10.35 19.21
CA GLU A 310 12.22 10.16 20.48
C GLU A 310 11.16 11.23 20.80
N VAL A 311 10.45 11.72 19.78
CA VAL A 311 9.36 12.67 19.98
C VAL A 311 8.28 12.07 20.88
N ARG A 312 7.84 12.89 21.84
CA ARG A 312 6.91 12.52 22.91
C ARG A 312 5.47 12.91 22.55
N TYR A 313 4.93 12.34 21.48
CA TYR A 313 3.58 12.67 20.99
C TYR A 313 2.47 12.45 22.02
N GLU A 314 2.64 11.49 22.94
CA GLU A 314 1.68 11.24 24.01
C GLU A 314 1.56 12.41 25.01
N LYS A 315 2.55 13.32 25.06
CA LYS A 315 2.48 14.55 25.85
C LYS A 315 1.45 15.54 25.34
N MET A 316 0.96 15.39 24.10
CA MET A 316 -0.15 16.22 23.60
C MET A 316 -1.41 16.06 24.47
N MET A 317 -1.56 14.94 25.17
CA MET A 317 -2.65 14.73 26.13
C MET A 317 -2.59 15.71 27.32
N GLU A 318 -1.41 16.20 27.69
CA GLU A 318 -1.21 17.12 28.83
C GLU A 318 -1.91 18.47 28.60
N MET A 319 -2.14 18.85 27.34
CA MET A 319 -2.92 20.04 26.96
C MET A 319 -4.35 20.00 27.52
N PHE A 320 -4.88 18.80 27.77
CA PHE A 320 -6.23 18.56 28.26
C PHE A 320 -6.25 18.11 29.72
N GLY A 321 -5.12 18.24 30.44
CA GLY A 321 -5.00 17.87 31.84
C GLY A 321 -4.96 16.36 32.10
N VAL A 322 -4.67 15.54 31.10
CA VAL A 322 -4.55 14.08 31.21
C VAL A 322 -3.23 13.58 30.62
N THR A 323 -2.86 12.34 30.90
CA THR A 323 -1.57 11.78 30.46
C THR A 323 -1.79 10.73 29.36
N GLY A 324 -0.96 10.77 28.32
CA GLY A 324 -0.84 9.67 27.36
C GLY A 324 0.16 8.60 27.84
N HIS A 325 0.36 7.57 27.02
CA HIS A 325 1.26 6.46 27.30
C HIS A 325 2.45 6.47 26.34
N LEU A 326 3.66 6.39 26.87
CA LEU A 326 4.86 6.08 26.11
C LEU A 326 5.20 4.60 26.32
N CYS A 327 5.46 3.86 25.25
CA CYS A 327 5.81 2.45 25.30
C CYS A 327 7.09 2.16 24.51
N ARG A 328 7.89 1.23 25.02
CA ARG A 328 9.11 0.68 24.44
C ARG A 328 9.13 -0.85 24.49
N THR A 329 8.29 -1.46 25.34
CA THR A 329 8.18 -2.93 25.49
C THR A 329 6.76 -3.42 25.18
N VAL A 330 6.60 -4.71 24.92
CA VAL A 330 5.28 -5.30 24.66
C VAL A 330 4.38 -5.26 25.89
N GLU A 331 4.95 -5.37 27.09
CA GLU A 331 4.22 -5.31 28.37
C GLU A 331 3.64 -3.90 28.62
N GLU A 332 4.39 -2.86 28.24
CA GLU A 332 3.91 -1.48 28.29
C GLU A 332 2.77 -1.25 27.30
N ILE A 333 2.87 -1.79 26.08
CA ILE A 333 1.80 -1.71 25.07
C ILE A 333 0.52 -2.40 25.59
N GLN A 334 0.64 -3.62 26.14
CA GLN A 334 -0.51 -4.34 26.72
C GLN A 334 -1.21 -3.52 27.81
N SER A 335 -0.41 -2.96 28.72
CA SER A 335 -0.91 -2.14 29.82
C SER A 335 -1.60 -0.86 29.32
N ALA A 336 -0.99 -0.18 28.34
CA ALA A 336 -1.51 1.04 27.75
C ALA A 336 -2.81 0.80 26.97
N VAL A 337 -2.90 -0.24 26.15
CA VAL A 337 -4.12 -0.58 25.40
C VAL A 337 -5.25 -0.93 26.36
N LYS A 338 -4.97 -1.72 27.40
CA LYS A 338 -5.97 -2.05 28.43
C LYS A 338 -6.48 -0.80 29.15
N ALA A 339 -5.59 0.14 29.50
CA ALA A 339 -5.97 1.41 30.12
C ALA A 339 -6.82 2.26 29.17
N ALA A 340 -6.42 2.39 27.90
CA ALA A 340 -7.12 3.18 26.89
C ALA A 340 -8.53 2.65 26.57
N ILE A 341 -8.73 1.33 26.59
CA ILE A 341 -10.05 0.70 26.39
C ILE A 341 -11.03 1.10 27.51
N ALA A 342 -10.56 1.26 28.74
CA ALA A 342 -11.40 1.67 29.86
C ALA A 342 -11.84 3.14 29.77
N VAL A 343 -11.18 3.95 28.94
CA VAL A 343 -11.53 5.35 28.72
C VAL A 343 -12.62 5.44 27.65
N THR A 344 -13.78 6.02 28.00
CA THR A 344 -14.99 6.04 27.15
C THR A 344 -15.51 7.45 26.86
N ASP A 345 -14.86 8.48 27.39
CA ASP A 345 -15.32 9.88 27.35
C ASP A 345 -14.32 10.86 26.71
N ARG A 346 -13.17 10.36 26.22
CA ARG A 346 -12.08 11.17 25.63
C ARG A 346 -11.11 10.27 24.86
N PRO A 347 -10.28 10.82 23.95
CA PRO A 347 -9.27 10.02 23.25
C PRO A 347 -8.15 9.56 24.21
N SER A 348 -7.33 8.64 23.74
CA SER A 348 -6.09 8.21 24.40
C SER A 348 -4.96 8.16 23.36
N ILE A 349 -3.74 8.58 23.73
CA ILE A 349 -2.55 8.42 22.88
C ILE A 349 -1.62 7.37 23.51
N ILE A 350 -1.21 6.41 22.69
CA ILE A 350 -0.18 5.41 22.99
C ILE A 350 0.93 5.61 21.95
N ASN A 351 2.04 6.22 22.35
CA ASN A 351 3.21 6.45 21.52
C ASN A 351 4.22 5.32 21.74
N ILE A 352 4.48 4.53 20.70
CA ILE A 352 5.31 3.33 20.75
C ILE A 352 6.60 3.61 20.00
N LEU A 353 7.71 3.72 20.72
CA LEU A 353 9.03 3.88 20.10
C LEU A 353 9.55 2.53 19.62
N ILE A 354 9.83 2.44 18.32
CA ILE A 354 10.35 1.24 17.67
C ILE A 354 11.74 1.51 17.08
N SER A 355 12.38 0.47 16.55
CA SER A 355 13.67 0.63 15.88
C SER A 355 13.51 1.57 14.68
N PRO A 356 14.37 2.60 14.53
CA PRO A 356 14.33 3.47 13.35
C PRO A 356 14.55 2.74 12.02
N GLN A 357 15.19 1.56 12.10
CA GLN A 357 15.49 0.68 10.98
C GLN A 357 14.55 -0.54 10.90
N ALA A 358 13.50 -0.58 11.72
CA ALA A 358 12.47 -1.62 11.57
C ALA A 358 11.86 -1.52 10.18
N SER A 359 11.83 -2.64 9.46
CA SER A 359 11.36 -2.68 8.08
C SER A 359 10.44 -3.87 7.85
N ARG A 360 9.71 -3.82 6.73
CA ARG A 360 8.92 -4.95 6.25
C ARG A 360 9.83 -6.06 5.73
N LYS A 361 9.26 -7.24 5.48
CA LYS A 361 9.96 -8.32 4.76
C LYS A 361 10.58 -7.74 3.48
N PRO A 362 11.87 -7.99 3.20
CA PRO A 362 12.48 -7.60 1.93
C PRO A 362 11.62 -8.10 0.77
N GLN A 363 11.29 -7.19 -0.16
CA GLN A 363 10.57 -7.56 -1.37
C GLN A 363 11.60 -8.02 -2.38
N THR A 364 11.38 -9.19 -2.97
CA THR A 364 12.28 -9.74 -4.01
C THR A 364 12.25 -8.87 -5.27
N PHE A 365 11.14 -8.17 -5.51
CA PHE A 365 10.90 -7.37 -6.71
C PHE A 365 10.52 -5.93 -6.33
N ASN A 366 11.48 -5.02 -6.42
CA ASN A 366 11.31 -3.63 -5.99
C ASN A 366 10.28 -2.86 -6.85
N TRP A 367 10.09 -3.24 -8.11
CA TRP A 367 9.16 -2.58 -9.05
C TRP A 367 7.67 -2.80 -8.72
N LEU A 368 7.31 -3.80 -7.90
CA LEU A 368 5.95 -3.93 -7.34
C LEU A 368 5.64 -2.84 -6.31
N THR A 369 6.65 -2.07 -5.91
CA THR A 369 6.57 -1.03 -4.88
C THR A 369 7.11 0.32 -5.35
N GLU A 370 7.61 0.39 -6.59
CA GLU A 370 7.90 1.66 -7.24
C GLU A 370 6.58 2.26 -7.72
N SER A 371 6.23 3.40 -7.11
CA SER A 371 5.19 4.26 -7.68
C SER A 371 5.58 4.59 -9.11
N LYS A 372 4.71 4.30 -10.09
CA LYS A 372 4.85 4.73 -11.49
C LYS A 372 4.65 6.25 -11.65
N LEU A 373 5.18 7.06 -10.73
CA LEU A 373 5.13 8.52 -10.79
C LEU A 373 6.39 9.08 -11.43
#